data_AF-A0A960WP93-F1
#
_entry.id   AF-A0A960WP93-F1
#
_cell.length_a   1.000
_cell.length_b   1.000
_cell.length_c   1.000
_cell.angle_alpha   90.00
_cell.angle_beta   90.00
_cell.angle_gamma   90.00
#
_symmetry.space_group_name_H-M   'P 1'
#
loop_
_entity.id
_entity.type
_entity.pdbx_description
1 polymer ?
#
loop_
_entity_poly.entity_id
_entity_poly.type
_entity_poly.pdbx_seq_one_letter_code
_entity_poly.pdbx_strand_id
1 'polypeptide(L)'
;GIAGDPLLKEEFLATRRPAANGESLRDFDLKTHLFRNRCSYMIYTPLFQSLPEGFRRRIYQRMGRALAASPADAEFAHLRPDEKARLRAILAETIPGWPGGS
;
A
#
# COMPACT_ATOMS: atom_id res chain seq x y z
N GLY A 1 19.30 20.53 -9.33
CA GLY A 1 18.75 19.45 -8.48
C GLY A 1 19.73 18.29 -8.48
N ILE A 2 19.91 17.62 -7.35
CA ILE A 2 20.73 16.40 -7.30
C ILE A 2 19.98 15.32 -8.09
N ALA A 3 20.57 14.82 -9.17
CA ALA A 3 20.03 13.66 -9.86
C ALA A 3 20.16 12.45 -8.92
N GLY A 4 19.04 11.82 -8.57
CA GLY A 4 19.05 10.62 -7.75
C GLY A 4 19.81 9.50 -8.45
N ASP A 5 20.52 8.67 -7.68
CA ASP A 5 21.29 7.54 -8.22
C ASP A 5 20.37 6.58 -8.98
N PRO A 6 20.59 6.35 -10.29
CA PRO A 6 19.82 5.40 -11.08
C PRO A 6 19.81 3.99 -10.49
N LEU A 7 20.91 3.55 -9.86
CA LEU A 7 21.02 2.23 -9.24
C LEU A 7 20.06 2.07 -8.07
N LEU A 8 19.94 3.11 -7.23
CA LEU A 8 19.00 3.13 -6.12
C LEU A 8 17.56 2.98 -6.62
N LYS A 9 17.22 3.63 -7.74
CA LYS A 9 15.88 3.53 -8.34
C LYS A 9 15.61 2.12 -8.87
N GLU A 10 16.58 1.50 -9.53
CA GLU A 10 16.48 0.14 -10.06
C GLU A 10 16.31 -0.89 -8.93
N GLU A 11 17.18 -0.85 -7.91
CA GLU A 11 17.09 -1.74 -6.75
C GLU A 11 15.77 -1.59 -6.00
N PHE A 12 15.30 -0.35 -5.85
CA PHE A 12 14.04 -0.07 -5.18
C PHE A 12 12.84 -0.66 -5.93
N LEU A 13 12.85 -0.57 -7.26
CA LEU A 13 11.79 -1.12 -8.13
C LEU A 13 11.91 -2.63 -8.34
N ALA A 14 13.09 -3.23 -8.16
CA ALA A 14 13.28 -4.69 -8.29
C ALA A 14 12.42 -5.50 -7.30
N THR A 15 12.05 -4.91 -6.16
CA THR A 15 11.18 -5.54 -5.14
C THR A 15 9.72 -5.09 -5.22
N ARG A 16 9.32 -4.51 -6.36
CA ARG A 16 7.94 -4.12 -6.66
C ARG A 16 7.04 -5.35 -6.66
N ARG A 17 5.86 -5.21 -6.04
CA ARG A 17 4.79 -6.19 -6.07
C ARG A 17 3.61 -5.55 -6.79
N PRO A 18 3.52 -5.69 -8.13
CA PRO A 18 2.39 -5.15 -8.88
C PRO A 18 1.16 -6.03 -8.70
N ALA A 19 0.00 -5.39 -8.62
CA ALA A 19 -1.28 -6.02 -8.89
C ALA A 19 -1.43 -6.33 -10.40
N ALA A 20 -2.46 -7.09 -10.77
CA ALA A 20 -2.78 -7.48 -12.13
C ALA A 20 -3.01 -6.28 -13.05
N ASN A 21 -3.52 -5.18 -12.51
CA ASN A 21 -3.67 -3.90 -13.23
C ASN A 21 -2.34 -3.13 -13.41
N GLY A 22 -1.24 -3.71 -12.93
CA GLY A 22 0.09 -3.14 -13.03
C GLY A 22 0.40 -2.07 -12.00
N GLU A 23 -0.43 -1.81 -10.99
CA GLU A 23 -0.16 -0.82 -9.94
C GLU A 23 0.54 -1.43 -8.70
N SER A 24 1.36 -0.63 -8.00
CA SER A 24 2.08 -1.08 -6.80
C SER A 24 2.22 0.02 -5.74
N LEU A 25 2.38 -0.37 -4.47
CA LEU A 25 2.69 0.57 -3.38
C LEU A 25 4.05 1.26 -3.53
N ARG A 26 4.93 0.71 -4.38
CA ARG A 26 6.24 1.31 -4.70
C ARG A 26 6.20 2.29 -5.87
N ASP A 27 5.02 2.55 -6.45
CA ASP A 27 4.91 3.46 -7.59
C ASP A 27 5.15 4.91 -7.16
N PHE A 28 6.02 5.59 -7.89
CA PHE A 28 6.34 6.99 -7.65
C PHE A 28 5.37 7.93 -8.38
N ASP A 29 5.08 9.08 -7.77
CA ASP A 29 4.40 10.20 -8.45
C ASP A 29 5.40 11.33 -8.79
N LEU A 30 6.34 11.63 -7.88
CA LEU A 30 7.42 12.65 -7.99
C LEU A 30 6.96 14.08 -8.35
N LYS A 31 5.66 14.30 -8.48
CA LYS A 31 5.06 15.60 -8.83
C LYS A 31 4.38 16.23 -7.62
N THR A 32 3.62 15.47 -6.87
CA THR A 32 2.89 15.93 -5.67
C THR A 32 3.38 15.26 -4.39
N HIS A 33 3.73 13.98 -4.48
CA HIS A 33 4.32 13.20 -3.40
C HIS A 33 5.39 12.24 -3.95
N LEU A 34 6.29 11.76 -3.09
CA LEU A 34 7.29 10.77 -3.49
C LEU A 34 6.60 9.52 -4.06
N PHE A 35 5.67 8.93 -3.31
CA PHE A 35 4.87 7.78 -3.75
C PHE A 35 3.49 8.21 -4.25
N ARG A 36 3.01 7.53 -5.30
CA ARG A 36 1.66 7.67 -5.85
C ARG A 36 0.59 7.15 -4.90
N ASN A 37 0.95 6.18 -4.06
CA ASN A 37 0.05 5.52 -3.12
C ASN A 37 0.42 5.93 -1.69
N ARG A 38 -0.55 6.46 -0.93
CA ARG A 38 -0.34 6.87 0.48
C ARG A 38 -0.08 5.70 1.43
N CYS A 39 -0.40 4.48 1.01
CA CYS A 39 -0.05 3.27 1.75
C CYS A 39 1.40 2.87 1.51
N SER A 40 2.20 2.76 2.58
CA SER A 40 3.62 2.47 2.49
C SER A 40 3.91 1.03 2.05
N TYR A 41 4.90 0.87 1.17
CA TYR A 41 5.46 -0.44 0.81
C TYR A 41 6.12 -1.17 2.00
N MET A 42 6.40 -0.48 3.11
CA MET A 42 7.09 -1.04 4.28
C MET A 42 6.35 -2.25 4.89
N ILE A 43 5.06 -2.39 4.62
CA ILE A 43 4.28 -3.56 5.02
C ILE A 43 4.79 -4.88 4.40
N TYR A 44 5.62 -4.82 3.36
CA TYR A 44 6.26 -5.98 2.73
C TYR A 44 7.65 -6.30 3.29
N THR A 45 8.19 -5.45 4.16
CA THR A 45 9.55 -5.64 4.67
C THR A 45 9.63 -6.81 5.65
N PRO A 46 10.78 -7.48 5.76
CA PRO A 46 10.98 -8.54 6.75
C PRO A 46 10.64 -8.11 8.18
N LEU A 47 10.95 -6.86 8.54
CA LEU A 47 10.63 -6.27 9.84
C LEU A 47 9.12 -6.26 10.12
N PHE A 48 8.30 -5.88 9.14
CA PHE A 48 6.85 -5.91 9.31
C PHE A 48 6.32 -7.34 9.34
N GLN A 49 6.93 -8.23 8.54
CA GLN A 49 6.52 -9.63 8.44
C GLN A 49 6.93 -10.47 9.65
N SER A 50 7.92 -10.03 10.45
CA SER A 50 8.33 -10.66 11.70
C SER A 50 7.47 -10.24 12.90
N LEU A 51 6.54 -9.30 12.74
CA LEU A 51 5.59 -8.95 13.80
C LEU A 51 4.74 -10.17 14.19
N PRO A 52 4.38 -10.33 15.49
CA PRO A 52 3.48 -11.38 15.93
C PRO A 52 2.19 -11.39 15.09
N GLU A 53 1.73 -12.59 14.69
CA GLU A 53 0.63 -12.74 13.73
C GLU A 53 -0.63 -11.97 14.13
N GLY A 54 -1.03 -12.07 15.42
CA GLY A 54 -2.21 -11.36 15.93
C GLY A 54 -2.09 -9.83 15.83
N PHE A 55 -0.87 -9.30 16.01
CA PHE A 55 -0.61 -7.87 15.89
C PHE A 55 -0.67 -7.42 14.43
N ARG A 56 0.01 -8.17 13.53
CA ARG A 56 -0.04 -7.93 12.08
C ARG A 56 -1.48 -7.99 11.54
N ARG A 57 -2.26 -8.99 11.96
CA ARG A 57 -3.67 -9.14 11.58
C ARG A 57 -4.51 -7.95 12.03
N ARG A 58 -4.30 -7.44 13.24
CA ARG A 58 -5.00 -6.24 13.74
C ARG A 58 -4.67 -5.00 12.92
N ILE A 59 -3.42 -4.85 12.47
CA ILE A 59 -3.02 -3.76 11.57
C ILE A 59 -3.77 -3.88 10.24
N TYR A 60 -3.75 -5.05 9.61
CA TYR A 60 -4.47 -5.27 8.35
C TYR A 60 -5.98 -5.04 8.47
N GLN A 61 -6.60 -5.42 9.59
CA GLN A 61 -8.01 -5.13 9.86
C GLN A 61 -8.29 -3.62 9.96
N ARG A 62 -7.42 -2.85 10.62
CA ARG A 62 -7.56 -1.38 10.68
C ARG A 62 -7.38 -0.77 9.29
N MET A 63 -6.41 -1.22 8.52
CA MET A 63 -6.21 -0.76 7.14
C MET A 63 -7.41 -1.10 6.26
N GLY A 64 -7.98 -2.30 6.38
CA GLY A 64 -9.19 -2.70 5.67
C GLY A 64 -10.37 -1.77 5.94
N ARG A 65 -10.60 -1.42 7.21
CA ARG A 65 -11.63 -0.44 7.62
C ARG A 65 -11.37 0.96 7.08
N ALA A 66 -10.13 1.45 7.17
CA ALA A 66 -9.74 2.76 6.64
C ALA A 66 -10.05 2.90 5.13
N LEU A 67 -9.85 1.80 4.39
CA LEU A 67 -10.05 1.75 2.95
C LEU A 67 -11.46 1.35 2.55
N ALA A 68 -12.32 0.89 3.47
CA ALA A 68 -13.67 0.45 3.16
C ALA A 68 -14.48 1.52 2.42
N ALA A 69 -15.27 1.09 1.42
CA ALA A 69 -16.18 1.98 0.70
C ALA A 69 -17.44 2.26 1.53
N SER A 70 -17.94 1.27 2.26
CA SER A 70 -19.12 1.39 3.11
C SER A 70 -19.09 0.36 4.27
N PRO A 71 -19.41 0.75 5.52
CA PRO A 71 -19.48 2.14 5.96
C PRO A 71 -18.09 2.81 5.87
N ALA A 72 -18.05 4.03 5.35
CA ALA A 72 -16.80 4.78 5.27
C ALA A 72 -16.36 5.21 6.68
N ASP A 73 -15.08 5.02 6.98
CA ASP A 73 -14.49 5.51 8.22
C ASP A 73 -14.20 7.02 8.10
N ALA A 74 -14.82 7.81 8.97
CA ALA A 74 -14.69 9.26 9.01
C ALA A 74 -13.25 9.72 9.30
N GLU A 75 -12.46 8.93 10.05
CA GLU A 75 -11.03 9.21 10.31
C GLU A 75 -10.23 9.25 8.99
N PHE A 76 -10.69 8.51 7.98
CA PHE A 76 -10.04 8.36 6.67
C PHE A 76 -10.83 9.01 5.53
N ALA A 77 -11.67 10.01 5.81
CA ALA A 77 -12.43 10.75 4.81
C ALA A 77 -11.55 11.58 3.84
N HIS A 78 -10.31 11.87 4.24
CA HIS A 78 -9.32 12.58 3.40
C HIS A 78 -8.75 11.72 2.25
N LEU A 79 -8.94 10.40 2.29
CA LEU A 79 -8.58 9.51 1.18
C LEU A 79 -9.74 9.46 0.19
N ARG A 80 -9.45 9.80 -1.07
CA ARG A 80 -10.46 9.83 -2.13
C ARG A 80 -10.97 8.41 -2.46
N PRO A 81 -12.21 8.25 -2.94
CA PRO A 81 -12.77 6.93 -3.26
C PRO A 81 -11.96 6.12 -4.28
N ASP A 82 -11.42 6.78 -5.31
CA ASP A 82 -10.56 6.16 -6.33
C ASP A 82 -9.27 5.60 -5.73
N GLU A 83 -8.65 6.37 -4.82
CA GLU A 83 -7.46 5.95 -4.09
C GLU A 83 -7.77 4.76 -3.17
N LYS A 84 -8.87 4.80 -2.42
CA LYS A 84 -9.29 3.66 -1.58
C LYS A 84 -9.50 2.39 -2.39
N ALA A 85 -10.14 2.49 -3.56
CA ALA A 85 -10.39 1.36 -4.45
C ALA A 85 -9.09 0.76 -4.99
N ARG A 86 -8.19 1.62 -5.48
CA ARG A 86 -6.86 1.20 -5.95
C ARG A 86 -6.06 0.49 -4.86
N LEU A 87 -5.99 1.08 -3.66
CA LEU A 87 -5.26 0.49 -2.54
C LEU A 87 -5.85 -0.86 -2.13
N ARG A 88 -7.19 -0.99 -2.11
CA ARG A 88 -7.85 -2.29 -1.85
C ARG A 88 -7.46 -3.36 -2.86
N ALA A 89 -7.47 -3.03 -4.16
CA ALA A 89 -7.07 -3.96 -5.21
C ALA A 89 -5.62 -4.44 -5.02
N ILE A 90 -4.69 -3.49 -4.83
CA ILE A 90 -3.27 -3.82 -4.60
C ILE A 90 -3.12 -4.73 -3.38
N LEU A 91 -3.73 -4.38 -2.24
CA LEU A 91 -3.56 -5.12 -1.00
C LEU A 91 -4.23 -6.51 -1.03
N ALA A 92 -5.38 -6.64 -1.67
CA ALA A 92 -6.07 -7.92 -1.84
C ALA A 92 -5.24 -8.92 -2.67
N GLU A 93 -4.53 -8.43 -3.68
CA GLU A 93 -3.72 -9.29 -4.56
C GLU A 93 -2.31 -9.58 -4.01
N THR A 94 -1.77 -8.69 -3.17
CA THR A 94 -0.36 -8.77 -2.72
C THR A 94 -0.19 -9.19 -1.26
N ILE A 95 -1.29 -9.28 -0.48
CA ILE A 95 -1.28 -9.71 0.92
C ILE A 95 -2.20 -10.93 1.10
N PRO A 96 -1.64 -12.13 1.35
CA PRO A 96 -2.44 -13.31 1.65
C PRO A 96 -3.35 -13.08 2.87
N GLY A 97 -4.64 -13.41 2.74
CA GLY A 97 -5.61 -13.27 3.83
C GLY A 97 -6.01 -11.82 4.14
N TRP A 98 -5.92 -10.92 3.16
CA TRP A 98 -6.36 -9.53 3.31
C TRP A 98 -7.83 -9.43 3.76
N PRO A 99 -8.14 -8.75 4.88
CA PRO A 99 -9.49 -8.76 5.48
C PRO A 99 -10.50 -7.81 4.82
N GLY A 100 -10.09 -7.04 3.81
CA GLY A 100 -10.93 -6.05 3.12
C GLY A 100 -11.44 -6.49 1.75
N GLY A 101 -11.40 -7.80 1.46
CA GLY A 101 -11.87 -8.39 0.21
C GLY A 101 -13.30 -8.95 0.34
N SER A 102 -14.29 -8.08 0.16
CA SER A 102 -15.67 -8.38 -0.24
C SER A 102 -16.38 -7.07 -0.55
#